data_AF-A0A8B5X1T6-F1
#
_entry.id   AF-A0A8B5X1T6-F1
#
_cell.length_a   1.000
_cell.length_b   1.000
_cell.length_c   1.000
_cell.angle_alpha   90.00
_cell.angle_beta   90.00
_cell.angle_gamma   90.00
#
_symmetry.space_group_name_H-M   'P 1'
#
loop_
_entity.id
_entity.type
_entity.pdbx_description
1 polymer ?
#
loop_
_entity_poly.entity_id
_entity_poly.type
_entity_poly.pdbx_seq_one_letter_code
_entity_poly.pdbx_strand_id
1 'polypeptide(L)'
;MPYTTDERPSYPTLTDALQTYTIDYLKKLAVLASDAKNRPARKADLIQFIARHVNCEPGRLRQVEDDPLQGFWRKLDPLQQAAVAEVAHGSDGYFNSARFTAKYGQSPNWGEKKAFDYYPTPSLLGLFFHNGVMPDDLRRRFKSIAPKPEPVQLASQDDLPGEWPLKFVEWNEKTRQREIHTQNIPLVKRLTDRAASHDLKAVLRLIDAGKLAVSDKTSQPGVAALRAVDGLLLGGDFYDDRGYDEYEKIGAIKAFAWPMLVQAGGLAALSGKTLQLTKTGQKALSDPVEKTIAHLWRRWLKTTLFDELRRIDCIKGQTGKGKRGLTALAGRRAVINQALSDCPPGEWIAVDDFFRQMRATGTDFEITRDPWNLYICEPGYGSLGYEGFHDWQILQARYALCLLFEYAATLGLLDVAYIPPHGARPDYGNLWGIDDLPFLGRYDGLLFVRINPLGACCLGLAASYQPAVPETSSAPVLRVLPNLEIAAIGAPLEPADAMLLDSYATKTADAVWKLDQSRLLEALEEGHDITVLAELLVSLSGQPLPATVERFLEDMAARARSLKALGNARLIECADKALATRIANDSRTKPFCLLAGERSLAVPLESEARFRGALRKLGYSLLK
;
A
#
# COMPACT_ATOMS: atom_id res chain seq x y z
N MET A 1 -6.37 -30.04 19.22
CA MET A 1 -6.56 -29.37 20.53
C MET A 1 -7.76 -28.46 20.40
N PRO A 2 -8.80 -28.57 21.25
CA PRO A 2 -9.94 -27.66 21.17
C PRO A 2 -9.47 -26.24 21.51
N TYR A 3 -9.99 -25.26 20.78
CA TYR A 3 -9.77 -23.83 21.00
C TYR A 3 -9.93 -23.49 22.48
N THR A 4 -8.80 -23.25 23.16
CA THR A 4 -8.78 -22.66 24.50
C THR A 4 -9.30 -21.25 24.40
N THR A 5 -10.29 -20.95 25.22
CA THR A 5 -10.78 -19.62 25.54
C THR A 5 -9.62 -18.64 25.73
N ASP A 6 -9.75 -17.46 25.14
CA ASP A 6 -8.75 -16.37 25.09
C ASP A 6 -8.49 -15.70 26.46
N GLU A 7 -8.84 -16.37 27.56
CA GLU A 7 -8.45 -15.97 28.90
C GLU A 7 -7.04 -16.49 29.17
N ARG A 8 -6.06 -15.65 28.83
CA ARG A 8 -4.66 -15.90 29.17
C ARG A 8 -4.54 -16.08 30.68
N PRO A 9 -3.86 -17.13 31.16
CA PRO A 9 -3.69 -17.34 32.59
C PRO A 9 -2.92 -16.17 33.20
N SER A 10 -3.45 -15.58 34.28
CA SER A 10 -2.76 -14.55 35.06
C SER A 10 -2.29 -15.13 36.38
N TYR A 11 -1.03 -14.91 36.72
CA TYR A 11 -0.42 -15.42 37.95
C TYR A 11 0.05 -14.26 38.82
N PRO A 12 -0.64 -13.96 39.94
CA PRO A 12 -0.22 -12.92 40.87
C PRO A 12 1.15 -13.19 41.51
N THR A 13 1.45 -14.47 41.76
CA THR A 13 2.72 -14.90 42.37
C THR A 13 3.34 -16.10 41.67
N LEU A 14 4.66 -16.26 41.81
CA LEU A 14 5.40 -17.45 41.38
C LEU A 14 4.82 -18.74 42.00
N THR A 15 4.37 -18.67 43.25
CA THR A 15 3.79 -19.83 43.94
C THR A 15 2.52 -20.31 43.25
N ASP A 16 1.65 -19.39 42.83
CA ASP A 16 0.40 -19.71 42.13
C ASP A 16 0.68 -20.34 40.76
N ALA A 17 1.65 -19.81 40.03
CA ALA A 17 2.07 -20.38 38.75
C ALA A 17 2.64 -21.80 38.89
N LEU A 18 3.41 -22.07 39.95
CA LEU A 18 3.98 -23.41 40.18
C LEU A 18 2.93 -24.46 40.58
N GLN A 19 1.76 -24.05 41.11
CA GLN A 19 0.69 -24.98 41.48
C GLN A 19 0.08 -25.70 40.27
N THR A 20 0.11 -25.09 39.08
CA THR A 20 -0.48 -25.66 37.86
C THR A 20 0.32 -26.83 37.27
N TYR A 21 1.56 -27.03 37.72
CA TYR A 21 2.45 -28.06 37.17
C TYR A 21 2.38 -29.41 37.90
N THR A 22 2.78 -30.46 37.18
CA THR A 22 2.96 -31.81 37.73
C THR A 22 4.23 -31.90 38.58
N ILE A 23 4.28 -32.89 39.48
CA ILE A 23 5.46 -33.11 40.34
C ILE A 23 6.73 -33.35 39.50
N ASP A 24 6.61 -34.07 38.38
CA ASP A 24 7.76 -34.39 37.53
C ASP A 24 8.34 -33.15 36.85
N TYR A 25 7.49 -32.21 36.41
CA TYR A 25 7.97 -30.94 35.87
C TYR A 25 8.58 -30.05 36.97
N LEU A 26 7.98 -30.00 38.17
CA LEU A 26 8.53 -29.27 39.32
C LEU A 26 9.89 -29.82 39.76
N LYS A 27 10.14 -31.13 39.67
CA LYS A 27 11.46 -31.71 39.92
C LYS A 27 12.49 -31.19 38.93
N LYS A 28 12.14 -31.07 37.63
CA LYS A 28 13.02 -30.47 36.60
C LYS A 28 13.35 -29.01 36.93
N LEU A 29 12.36 -28.21 37.33
CA LEU A 29 12.58 -26.81 37.75
C LEU A 29 13.41 -26.69 39.03
N ALA A 30 13.19 -27.57 40.02
CA ALA A 30 13.96 -27.59 41.25
C ALA A 30 15.45 -27.90 41.01
N VAL A 31 15.78 -28.65 39.95
CA VAL A 31 17.17 -28.86 39.52
C VAL A 31 17.82 -27.56 39.07
N LEU A 32 17.08 -26.73 38.32
CA LEU A 32 17.58 -25.45 37.82
C LEU A 32 17.66 -24.38 38.93
N ALA A 33 16.77 -24.44 39.92
CA ALA A 33 16.73 -23.48 41.02
C ALA A 33 17.88 -23.64 42.02
N SER A 34 18.44 -24.85 42.20
CA SER A 34 19.56 -25.09 43.12
C SER A 34 20.28 -26.43 42.90
N ASP A 35 21.60 -26.43 43.08
CA ASP A 35 22.46 -27.61 43.04
C ASP A 35 22.43 -28.45 44.33
N ALA A 36 21.52 -28.13 45.27
CA ALA A 36 21.40 -28.84 46.54
C ALA A 36 21.06 -30.33 46.34
N LYS A 37 21.86 -31.22 46.97
CA LYS A 37 21.68 -32.69 46.92
C LYS A 37 20.40 -33.19 47.59
N ASN A 38 19.83 -32.43 48.55
CA ASN A 38 18.64 -32.81 49.31
C ASN A 38 17.40 -32.05 48.81
N ARG A 39 16.79 -32.53 47.71
CA ARG A 39 15.58 -31.94 47.15
C ARG A 39 14.32 -32.58 47.76
N PRO A 40 13.28 -31.80 48.10
CA PRO A 40 12.04 -32.35 48.62
C PRO A 40 11.31 -33.24 47.60
N ALA A 41 10.55 -34.23 48.08
CA ALA A 41 9.79 -35.15 47.22
C ALA A 41 8.30 -34.76 47.07
N ARG A 42 7.74 -34.01 48.02
CA ARG A 42 6.32 -33.61 48.03
C ARG A 42 6.11 -32.34 47.21
N LYS A 43 4.96 -32.25 46.52
CA LYS A 43 4.61 -31.11 45.64
C LYS A 43 4.70 -29.76 46.35
N ALA A 44 4.08 -29.62 47.53
CA ALA A 44 4.07 -28.36 48.27
C ALA A 44 5.48 -27.92 48.70
N ASP A 45 6.32 -28.87 49.12
CA ASP A 45 7.70 -28.61 49.54
C ASP A 45 8.58 -28.22 48.35
N LEU A 46 8.37 -28.84 47.17
CA LEU A 46 9.04 -28.47 45.92
C LEU A 46 8.71 -27.03 45.49
N ILE A 47 7.43 -26.65 45.57
CA ILE A 47 7.00 -25.29 45.22
C ILE A 47 7.65 -24.26 46.16
N GLN A 48 7.60 -24.49 47.47
CA GLN A 48 8.26 -23.60 48.43
C GLN A 48 9.78 -23.57 48.24
N PHE A 49 10.40 -24.70 47.90
CA PHE A 49 11.82 -24.78 47.61
C PHE A 49 12.19 -23.90 46.41
N ILE A 50 11.47 -24.02 45.29
CA ILE A 50 11.71 -23.21 44.08
C ILE A 50 11.45 -21.73 44.39
N ALA A 51 10.30 -21.39 45.00
CA ALA A 51 9.95 -20.00 45.29
C ALA A 51 10.99 -19.31 46.20
N ARG A 52 11.52 -20.00 47.22
CA ARG A 52 12.57 -19.47 48.10
C ARG A 52 13.90 -19.25 47.40
N HIS A 53 14.28 -20.13 46.48
CA HIS A 53 15.56 -20.04 45.78
C HIS A 53 15.51 -19.09 44.58
N VAL A 54 14.33 -18.83 44.01
CA VAL A 54 14.16 -17.97 42.82
C VAL A 54 13.67 -16.58 43.19
N ASN A 55 12.67 -16.46 44.07
CA ASN A 55 12.01 -15.20 44.41
C ASN A 55 12.17 -14.84 45.91
N CYS A 56 13.39 -14.88 46.44
CA CYS A 56 13.65 -14.52 47.84
C CYS A 56 13.40 -13.02 48.08
N GLU A 57 12.62 -12.66 49.10
CA GLU A 57 12.28 -11.25 49.39
C GLU A 57 13.52 -10.43 49.81
N PRO A 58 13.67 -9.19 49.32
CA PRO A 58 14.82 -8.34 49.62
C PRO A 58 15.08 -8.13 51.12
N GLY A 59 14.03 -8.09 51.95
CA GLY A 59 14.14 -7.92 53.40
C GLY A 59 14.73 -9.11 54.16
N ARG A 60 14.98 -10.24 53.49
CA ARG A 60 15.63 -11.44 54.05
C ARG A 60 17.08 -11.63 53.58
N LEU A 61 17.57 -10.75 52.71
CA LEU A 61 18.93 -10.79 52.17
C LEU A 61 19.90 -9.98 53.04
N ARG A 62 21.14 -10.45 53.18
CA ARG A 62 22.18 -9.73 53.94
C ARG A 62 22.83 -8.62 53.10
N GLN A 63 22.95 -8.82 51.79
CA GLN A 63 23.40 -7.83 50.80
C GLN A 63 22.54 -7.90 49.52
N VAL A 64 22.48 -6.81 48.74
CA VAL A 64 21.76 -6.78 47.44
C VAL A 64 22.39 -7.75 46.42
N GLU A 65 23.69 -7.99 46.53
CA GLU A 65 24.45 -8.94 45.71
C GLU A 65 24.12 -10.41 46.02
N ASP A 66 23.49 -10.69 47.17
CA ASP A 66 22.98 -12.01 47.55
C ASP A 66 21.62 -12.32 46.90
N ASP A 67 21.06 -11.42 46.09
CA ASP A 67 19.79 -11.65 45.42
C ASP A 67 19.91 -12.80 44.39
N PRO A 68 19.28 -13.95 44.62
CA PRO A 68 19.35 -15.08 43.69
C PRO A 68 18.86 -14.71 42.30
N LEU A 69 17.93 -13.75 42.20
CA LEU A 69 17.36 -13.28 40.94
C LEU A 69 18.40 -12.57 40.07
N GLN A 70 19.30 -11.79 40.67
CA GLN A 70 20.46 -11.20 39.97
C GLN A 70 21.47 -12.29 39.57
N GLY A 71 21.67 -13.29 40.43
CA GLY A 71 22.52 -14.45 40.14
C GLY A 71 22.04 -15.22 38.91
N PHE A 72 20.74 -15.48 38.79
CA PHE A 72 20.17 -16.12 37.60
C PHE A 72 20.22 -15.22 36.37
N TRP A 73 19.93 -13.92 36.51
CA TRP A 73 20.02 -12.96 35.41
C TRP A 73 21.40 -12.99 34.71
N ARG A 74 22.49 -13.05 35.50
CA ARG A 74 23.86 -13.15 34.97
C ARG A 74 24.16 -14.47 34.26
N LYS A 75 23.40 -15.53 34.53
CA LYS A 75 23.56 -16.86 33.91
C LYS A 75 22.77 -17.03 32.61
N LEU A 76 21.80 -16.13 32.34
CA LEU A 76 21.01 -16.16 31.11
C LEU A 76 21.87 -15.75 29.92
N ASP A 77 21.65 -16.41 28.77
CA ASP A 77 22.22 -15.96 27.50
C ASP A 77 21.60 -14.63 27.03
N PRO A 78 22.21 -13.91 26.06
CA PRO A 78 21.71 -12.59 25.65
C PRO A 78 20.25 -12.58 25.17
N LEU A 79 19.77 -13.64 24.51
CA LEU A 79 18.38 -13.72 24.04
C LEU A 79 17.42 -14.06 25.17
N GLN A 80 17.84 -14.90 26.12
CA GLN A 80 17.08 -15.15 27.34
C GLN A 80 16.96 -13.90 28.22
N GLN A 81 18.04 -13.12 28.35
CA GLN A 81 18.02 -11.82 29.02
C GLN A 81 17.06 -10.85 28.32
N ALA A 82 17.13 -10.77 26.99
CA ALA A 82 16.21 -9.96 26.20
C ALA A 82 14.74 -10.38 26.40
N ALA A 83 14.45 -11.69 26.41
CA ALA A 83 13.09 -12.21 26.62
C ALA A 83 12.52 -11.80 27.98
N VAL A 84 13.33 -11.89 29.04
CA VAL A 84 12.97 -11.45 30.38
C VAL A 84 12.77 -9.93 30.42
N ALA A 85 13.65 -9.15 29.79
CA ALA A 85 13.55 -7.69 29.73
C ALA A 85 12.30 -7.21 28.98
N GLU A 86 11.96 -7.82 27.84
CA GLU A 86 10.75 -7.53 27.06
C GLU A 86 9.48 -7.70 27.88
N VAL A 87 9.38 -8.78 28.66
CA VAL A 87 8.19 -9.06 29.47
C VAL A 87 8.16 -8.26 30.77
N ALA A 88 9.32 -8.02 31.38
CA ALA A 88 9.43 -7.18 32.58
C ALA A 88 9.00 -5.72 32.32
N HIS A 89 9.38 -5.17 31.16
CA HIS A 89 9.06 -3.78 30.76
C HIS A 89 7.84 -3.67 29.83
N GLY A 90 7.28 -4.78 29.35
CA GLY A 90 6.11 -4.83 28.48
C GLY A 90 4.82 -4.35 29.15
N SER A 91 3.73 -4.25 28.38
CA SER A 91 2.40 -3.89 28.88
C SER A 91 1.73 -5.03 29.64
N ASP A 92 1.88 -6.26 29.16
CA ASP A 92 1.42 -7.49 29.83
C ASP A 92 2.59 -8.37 30.29
N GLY A 93 2.29 -9.40 31.09
CA GLY A 93 3.27 -10.38 31.56
C GLY A 93 3.49 -11.53 30.57
N TYR A 94 3.00 -11.45 29.34
CA TYR A 94 3.01 -12.56 28.39
C TYR A 94 4.18 -12.46 27.41
N PHE A 95 4.86 -13.58 27.18
CA PHE A 95 5.90 -13.69 26.16
C PHE A 95 5.27 -13.94 24.78
N ASN A 96 5.26 -12.92 23.94
CA ASN A 96 4.85 -13.05 22.54
C ASN A 96 6.03 -13.50 21.67
N SER A 97 6.06 -14.79 21.32
CA SER A 97 7.13 -15.37 20.49
C SER A 97 7.24 -14.71 19.12
N ALA A 98 6.12 -14.41 18.45
CA ALA A 98 6.13 -13.81 17.11
C ALA A 98 6.76 -12.42 17.12
N ARG A 99 6.41 -11.59 18.12
CA ARG A 99 7.00 -10.27 18.33
C ARG A 99 8.49 -10.36 18.66
N PHE A 100 8.88 -11.31 19.52
CA PHE A 100 10.27 -11.51 19.89
C PHE A 100 11.12 -11.93 18.68
N THR A 101 10.69 -12.95 17.93
CA THR A 101 11.38 -13.40 16.72
C THR A 101 11.47 -12.30 15.67
N ALA A 102 10.45 -11.45 15.52
CA ALA A 102 10.53 -10.29 14.64
C ALA A 102 11.62 -9.30 15.09
N LYS A 103 11.74 -9.03 16.38
CA LYS A 103 12.76 -8.09 16.88
C LYS A 103 14.18 -8.65 16.84
N TYR A 104 14.37 -9.91 17.25
CA TYR A 104 15.68 -10.51 17.51
C TYR A 104 16.10 -11.55 16.45
N GLY A 105 15.28 -11.80 15.44
CA GLY A 105 15.53 -12.75 14.34
C GLY A 105 15.29 -14.22 14.70
N GLN A 106 15.38 -14.59 15.98
CA GLN A 106 15.20 -15.97 16.44
C GLN A 106 14.55 -16.04 17.83
N SER A 107 13.98 -17.19 18.15
CA SER A 107 13.42 -17.46 19.49
C SER A 107 14.52 -17.70 20.51
N PRO A 108 14.31 -17.34 21.80
CA PRO A 108 15.27 -17.63 22.84
C PRO A 108 15.30 -19.13 23.12
N ASN A 109 16.39 -19.61 23.74
CA ASN A 109 16.49 -21.01 24.10
C ASN A 109 15.54 -21.35 25.27
N TRP A 110 14.45 -22.05 24.97
CA TRP A 110 13.46 -22.54 25.94
C TRP A 110 13.82 -23.92 26.54
N GLY A 111 14.87 -24.56 26.05
CA GLY A 111 15.31 -25.89 26.43
C GLY A 111 15.08 -26.94 25.33
N GLU A 112 15.34 -28.20 25.66
CA GLU A 112 15.32 -29.30 24.69
C GLU A 112 14.05 -30.15 24.79
N LYS A 113 13.41 -30.43 23.65
CA LYS A 113 12.31 -31.39 23.55
C LYS A 113 12.80 -32.65 22.87
N LYS A 114 12.98 -33.74 23.63
CA LYS A 114 13.30 -35.07 23.09
C LYS A 114 12.02 -35.74 22.58
N ALA A 115 12.12 -36.53 21.51
CA ALA A 115 10.98 -37.11 20.79
C ALA A 115 10.02 -37.97 21.65
N PHE A 116 10.50 -38.53 22.76
CA PHE A 116 9.74 -39.42 23.64
C PHE A 116 9.39 -38.79 25.01
N ASP A 117 9.78 -37.54 25.27
CA ASP A 117 9.50 -36.86 26.53
C ASP A 117 8.14 -36.15 26.49
N TYR A 118 7.29 -36.43 27.47
CA TYR A 118 5.97 -35.78 27.62
C TYR A 118 6.10 -34.28 27.97
N TYR A 119 7.21 -33.88 28.61
CA TYR A 119 7.53 -32.48 28.91
C TYR A 119 8.97 -32.15 28.51
N PRO A 120 9.20 -31.03 27.80
CA PRO A 120 10.55 -30.59 27.44
C PRO A 120 11.41 -30.40 28.69
N THR A 121 12.72 -30.56 28.54
CA THR A 121 13.70 -30.20 29.57
C THR A 121 13.83 -28.67 29.53
N PRO A 122 13.35 -27.95 30.55
CA PRO A 122 13.30 -26.49 30.51
C PRO A 122 14.71 -25.90 30.59
N SER A 123 14.91 -24.75 29.95
CA SER A 123 16.05 -23.87 30.24
C SER A 123 15.80 -23.05 31.51
N LEU A 124 16.75 -22.20 31.90
CA LEU A 124 16.59 -21.26 33.02
C LEU A 124 15.35 -20.36 32.87
N LEU A 125 14.89 -20.09 31.63
CA LEU A 125 13.63 -19.36 31.41
C LEU A 125 12.41 -20.05 32.01
N GLY A 126 12.43 -21.38 32.15
CA GLY A 126 11.34 -22.13 32.78
C GLY A 126 11.15 -21.82 34.28
N LEU A 127 12.13 -21.16 34.92
CA LEU A 127 11.99 -20.64 36.29
C LEU A 127 11.18 -19.34 36.36
N PHE A 128 11.07 -18.61 35.25
CA PHE A 128 10.48 -17.27 35.19
C PHE A 128 9.18 -17.21 34.40
N PHE A 129 9.04 -18.10 33.41
CA PHE A 129 7.91 -18.16 32.50
C PHE A 129 7.12 -19.44 32.72
N HIS A 130 5.81 -19.27 32.94
CA HIS A 130 4.88 -20.36 33.18
C HIS A 130 3.71 -20.25 32.21
N ASN A 131 3.58 -21.23 31.32
CA ASN A 131 2.63 -21.20 30.20
C ASN A 131 2.73 -19.91 29.36
N GLY A 132 3.96 -19.43 29.16
CA GLY A 132 4.24 -18.19 28.43
C GLY A 132 4.05 -16.91 29.25
N VAL A 133 3.67 -16.98 30.53
CA VAL A 133 3.41 -15.81 31.37
C VAL A 133 4.44 -15.70 32.50
N MET A 134 4.97 -14.50 32.70
CA MET A 134 5.80 -14.15 33.85
C MET A 134 4.91 -13.68 35.01
N PRO A 135 4.98 -14.30 36.20
CA PRO A 135 4.25 -13.87 37.38
C PRO A 135 4.52 -12.41 37.79
N ASP A 136 3.52 -11.72 38.33
CA ASP A 136 3.59 -10.27 38.61
C ASP A 136 4.60 -9.89 39.70
N ASP A 137 4.86 -10.78 40.65
CA ASP A 137 5.92 -10.62 41.66
C ASP A 137 7.32 -10.64 41.03
N LEU A 138 7.59 -11.60 40.14
CA LEU A 138 8.84 -11.70 39.39
C LEU A 138 8.99 -10.53 38.42
N ARG A 139 7.93 -10.18 37.69
CA ARG A 139 7.92 -9.07 36.72
C ARG A 139 8.29 -7.74 37.37
N ARG A 140 7.71 -7.43 38.53
CA ARG A 140 8.03 -6.21 39.30
C ARG A 140 9.51 -6.17 39.72
N ARG A 141 10.08 -7.31 40.10
CA ARG A 141 11.49 -7.38 40.49
C ARG A 141 12.42 -7.27 39.29
N PHE A 142 12.16 -8.00 38.22
CA PHE A 142 12.95 -7.92 37.00
C PHE A 142 12.95 -6.53 36.38
N LYS A 143 11.87 -5.74 36.53
CA LYS A 143 11.83 -4.34 36.09
C LYS A 143 12.94 -3.46 36.71
N SER A 144 13.42 -3.82 37.90
CA SER A 144 14.53 -3.13 38.58
C SER A 144 15.92 -3.68 38.25
N ILE A 145 15.99 -4.91 37.71
CA ILE A 145 17.24 -5.63 37.43
C ILE A 145 17.60 -5.57 35.94
N ALA A 146 16.61 -5.82 35.07
CA ALA A 146 16.77 -5.89 33.64
C ALA A 146 16.74 -4.48 33.03
N PRO A 147 17.66 -4.16 32.10
CA PRO A 147 17.62 -2.90 31.37
C PRO A 147 16.35 -2.81 30.53
N LYS A 148 15.90 -1.57 30.26
CA LYS A 148 14.79 -1.35 29.33
C LYS A 148 15.23 -1.81 27.93
N PRO A 149 14.44 -2.66 27.24
CA PRO A 149 14.79 -3.10 25.90
C PRO A 149 14.93 -1.93 24.94
N GLU A 150 15.93 -1.99 24.07
CA GLU A 150 16.15 -0.99 23.02
C GLU A 150 14.95 -0.95 22.05
N PRO A 151 14.52 0.23 21.58
CA PRO A 151 13.46 0.30 20.60
C PRO A 151 13.86 -0.40 19.30
N VAL A 152 12.88 -0.96 18.59
CA VAL A 152 13.11 -1.55 17.28
C VAL A 152 13.47 -0.44 16.30
N GLN A 153 14.60 -0.58 15.62
CA GLN A 153 15.02 0.34 14.56
C GLN A 153 14.75 -0.28 13.20
N LEU A 154 14.37 0.59 12.24
CA LEU A 154 14.28 0.24 10.83
C LEU A 154 15.68 0.25 10.22
N ALA A 155 15.93 -0.70 9.32
CA ALA A 155 17.10 -0.71 8.47
C ALA A 155 16.78 0.05 7.18
N SER A 156 16.94 1.38 7.23
CA SER A 156 16.80 2.23 6.07
C SER A 156 18.08 2.29 5.24
N GLN A 157 17.92 2.59 3.95
CA GLN A 157 19.01 2.67 2.97
C GLN A 157 18.80 3.90 2.09
N ASP A 158 19.89 4.60 1.76
CA ASP A 158 19.84 5.77 0.89
C ASP A 158 19.71 5.37 -0.59
N ASP A 159 20.43 4.31 -1.00
CA ASP A 159 20.41 3.79 -2.36
C ASP A 159 20.15 2.29 -2.38
N LEU A 160 19.56 1.84 -3.49
CA LEU A 160 19.19 0.47 -3.76
C LEU A 160 20.04 -0.09 -4.90
N PRO A 161 20.35 -1.40 -4.91
CA PRO A 161 21.09 -2.02 -6.00
C PRO A 161 20.28 -1.94 -7.31
N GLY A 162 20.98 -1.97 -8.46
CA GLY A 162 20.32 -2.02 -9.78
C GLY A 162 19.72 -3.38 -10.11
N GLU A 163 20.21 -4.44 -9.48
CA GLU A 163 19.73 -5.82 -9.66
C GLU A 163 19.48 -6.48 -8.30
N TRP A 164 18.57 -7.44 -8.27
CA TRP A 164 18.22 -8.21 -7.09
C TRP A 164 18.53 -9.70 -7.28
N PRO A 165 19.26 -10.34 -6.37
CA PRO A 165 19.54 -11.77 -6.44
C PRO A 165 18.32 -12.59 -6.03
N LEU A 166 17.57 -13.10 -7.01
CA LEU A 166 16.47 -14.03 -6.78
C LEU A 166 17.01 -15.45 -6.67
N LYS A 167 16.67 -16.14 -5.57
CA LYS A 167 17.01 -17.55 -5.36
C LYS A 167 15.81 -18.43 -5.66
N PHE A 168 16.00 -19.46 -6.47
CA PHE A 168 14.98 -20.46 -6.74
C PHE A 168 15.57 -21.87 -6.63
N VAL A 169 14.69 -22.83 -6.38
CA VAL A 169 15.06 -24.24 -6.22
C VAL A 169 14.65 -24.98 -7.49
N GLU A 170 15.62 -25.58 -8.15
CA GLU A 170 15.38 -26.45 -9.30
C GLU A 170 15.61 -27.91 -8.90
N TRP A 171 14.71 -28.80 -9.32
CA TRP A 171 14.90 -30.22 -9.13
C TRP A 171 15.74 -30.76 -10.28
N ASN A 172 16.96 -31.20 -9.99
CA ASN A 172 17.81 -31.83 -10.99
C ASN A 172 17.44 -33.33 -11.09
N GLU A 173 16.79 -33.71 -12.19
CA GLU A 173 16.34 -35.08 -12.44
C GLU A 173 17.50 -36.10 -12.45
N LYS A 174 18.70 -35.68 -12.85
CA LYS A 174 19.87 -36.56 -12.96
C LYS A 174 20.51 -36.85 -11.60
N THR A 175 20.65 -35.82 -10.77
CA THR A 175 21.25 -35.97 -9.43
C THR A 175 20.21 -36.35 -8.38
N ARG A 176 18.91 -36.23 -8.69
CA ARG A 176 17.79 -36.38 -7.74
C ARG A 176 17.98 -35.51 -6.50
N GLN A 177 18.54 -34.33 -6.70
CA GLN A 177 18.81 -33.35 -5.65
C GLN A 177 18.19 -32.00 -6.01
N ARG A 178 17.86 -31.24 -4.97
CA ARG A 178 17.42 -29.85 -5.09
C ARG A 178 18.65 -28.96 -5.20
N GLU A 179 18.80 -28.28 -6.32
CA GLU A 179 19.87 -27.30 -6.54
C GLU A 179 19.30 -25.89 -6.35
N ILE A 180 20.02 -25.06 -5.58
CA ILE A 180 19.64 -23.67 -5.36
C ILE A 180 20.39 -22.82 -6.39
N HIS A 181 19.64 -22.22 -7.30
CA HIS A 181 20.17 -21.28 -8.28
C HIS A 181 19.92 -19.86 -7.82
N THR A 182 20.81 -18.94 -8.22
CA THR A 182 20.65 -17.51 -7.99
C THR A 182 20.69 -16.79 -9.33
N GLN A 183 19.65 -16.03 -9.64
CA GLN A 183 19.55 -15.20 -10.83
C GLN A 183 19.41 -13.74 -10.41
N ASN A 184 20.22 -12.87 -11.00
CA ASN A 184 20.07 -11.44 -10.80
C ASN A 184 18.99 -10.91 -11.73
N ILE A 185 17.98 -10.26 -11.16
CA ILE A 185 16.85 -9.68 -11.88
C ILE A 185 16.93 -8.15 -11.74
N PRO A 186 16.69 -7.38 -12.81
CA PRO A 186 16.66 -5.92 -12.72
C PRO A 186 15.65 -5.44 -11.66
N LEU A 187 16.12 -4.58 -10.75
CA LEU A 187 15.27 -3.95 -9.75
C LEU A 187 14.67 -2.68 -10.34
N VAL A 188 13.35 -2.69 -10.60
CA VAL A 188 12.66 -1.55 -11.18
C VAL A 188 12.34 -0.54 -10.08
N LYS A 189 12.94 0.66 -10.15
CA LYS A 189 12.65 1.79 -9.27
C LYS A 189 11.59 2.70 -9.93
N ARG A 190 10.52 3.02 -9.22
CA ARG A 190 9.48 3.97 -9.68
C ARG A 190 9.26 5.08 -8.65
N LEU A 191 9.53 6.30 -9.09
CA LEU A 191 9.16 7.52 -8.36
C LEU A 191 7.72 7.88 -8.72
N THR A 192 6.86 8.06 -7.71
CA THR A 192 5.40 8.06 -7.93
C THR A 192 4.73 9.42 -7.74
N ASP A 193 5.41 10.40 -7.14
CA ASP A 193 4.83 11.71 -6.81
C ASP A 193 4.32 12.49 -8.04
N ARG A 194 5.15 12.59 -9.09
CA ARG A 194 4.80 13.24 -10.37
C ARG A 194 3.78 12.43 -11.15
N ALA A 195 3.97 11.12 -11.23
CA ALA A 195 3.07 10.22 -11.94
C ALA A 195 1.65 10.27 -11.35
N ALA A 196 1.51 10.26 -10.03
CA ALA A 196 0.20 10.36 -9.39
C ALA A 196 -0.51 11.69 -9.69
N SER A 197 0.25 12.78 -9.77
CA SER A 197 -0.28 14.11 -10.09
C SER A 197 -0.83 14.19 -11.52
N HIS A 198 -0.11 13.61 -12.47
CA HIS A 198 -0.55 13.46 -13.85
C HIS A 198 -1.78 12.54 -13.95
N ASP A 199 -1.65 11.32 -13.42
CA ASP A 199 -2.61 10.24 -13.57
C ASP A 199 -3.98 10.61 -12.97
N LEU A 200 -4.00 11.28 -11.81
CA LEU A 200 -5.23 11.76 -11.20
C LEU A 200 -5.99 12.70 -12.16
N LYS A 201 -5.31 13.68 -12.76
CA LYS A 201 -5.93 14.63 -13.69
C LYS A 201 -6.44 13.92 -14.96
N ALA A 202 -5.63 13.03 -15.52
CA ALA A 202 -6.00 12.26 -16.71
C ALA A 202 -7.24 11.39 -16.47
N VAL A 203 -7.28 10.67 -15.35
CA VAL A 203 -8.43 9.82 -14.97
C VAL A 203 -9.68 10.65 -14.71
N LEU A 204 -9.59 11.79 -14.02
CA LEU A 204 -10.75 12.67 -13.80
C LEU A 204 -11.31 13.20 -15.13
N ARG A 205 -10.46 13.55 -16.10
CA ARG A 205 -10.88 13.99 -17.43
C ARG A 205 -11.51 12.86 -18.25
N LEU A 206 -10.98 11.64 -18.17
CA LEU A 206 -11.59 10.46 -18.80
C LEU A 206 -13.01 10.20 -18.25
N ILE A 207 -13.23 10.42 -16.95
CA ILE A 207 -14.54 10.31 -16.30
C ILE A 207 -15.46 11.45 -16.73
N ASP A 208 -14.97 12.68 -16.80
CA ASP A 208 -15.75 13.83 -17.28
C ASP A 208 -16.23 13.64 -18.72
N ALA A 209 -15.39 13.03 -19.57
CA ALA A 209 -15.75 12.63 -20.93
C ALA A 209 -16.73 11.43 -20.98
N GLY A 210 -17.10 10.83 -19.85
CA GLY A 210 -18.01 9.69 -19.76
C GLY A 210 -17.46 8.39 -20.34
N LYS A 211 -16.14 8.28 -20.53
CA LYS A 211 -15.49 7.16 -21.21
C LYS A 211 -15.06 6.02 -20.27
N LEU A 212 -15.18 6.20 -18.95
CA LEU A 212 -14.80 5.18 -17.97
C LEU A 212 -16.00 4.33 -17.52
N ALA A 213 -16.11 3.11 -18.05
CA ALA A 213 -17.16 2.17 -17.70
C ALA A 213 -16.79 1.28 -16.50
N VAL A 214 -17.73 1.08 -15.58
CA VAL A 214 -17.58 0.15 -14.44
C VAL A 214 -18.84 -0.69 -14.25
N SER A 215 -18.69 -1.84 -13.60
CA SER A 215 -19.82 -2.73 -13.29
C SER A 215 -20.80 -2.08 -12.32
N ASP A 216 -22.09 -2.28 -12.56
CA ASP A 216 -23.17 -1.92 -11.63
C ASP A 216 -23.16 -2.75 -10.33
N LYS A 217 -22.72 -4.01 -10.40
CA LYS A 217 -22.71 -4.94 -9.26
C LYS A 217 -21.46 -4.84 -8.40
N THR A 218 -20.29 -4.75 -9.03
CA THR A 218 -19.00 -4.78 -8.31
C THR A 218 -18.33 -3.41 -8.24
N SER A 219 -18.83 -2.42 -9.00
CA SER A 219 -18.19 -1.11 -9.18
C SER A 219 -16.77 -1.18 -9.76
N GLN A 220 -16.34 -2.35 -10.26
CA GLN A 220 -15.02 -2.60 -10.82
C GLN A 220 -14.93 -2.24 -12.30
N PRO A 221 -13.77 -1.76 -12.78
CA PRO A 221 -13.52 -1.55 -14.20
C PRO A 221 -13.47 -2.87 -14.96
N GLY A 222 -14.03 -2.90 -16.17
CA GLY A 222 -13.86 -4.01 -17.10
C GLY A 222 -12.55 -3.91 -17.90
N VAL A 223 -12.23 -4.93 -18.71
CA VAL A 223 -10.98 -4.98 -19.50
C VAL A 223 -10.79 -3.76 -20.40
N ALA A 224 -11.86 -3.27 -21.05
CA ALA A 224 -11.78 -2.07 -21.88
C ALA A 224 -11.48 -0.80 -21.08
N ALA A 225 -12.06 -0.68 -19.87
CA ALA A 225 -11.79 0.43 -18.97
C ALA A 225 -10.35 0.38 -18.43
N LEU A 226 -9.83 -0.81 -18.11
CA LEU A 226 -8.44 -0.99 -17.71
C LEU A 226 -7.47 -0.53 -18.81
N ARG A 227 -7.69 -0.95 -20.07
CA ARG A 227 -6.85 -0.49 -21.21
C ARG A 227 -6.93 1.01 -21.43
N ALA A 228 -8.12 1.60 -21.29
CA ALA A 228 -8.31 3.04 -21.43
C ALA A 228 -7.59 3.84 -20.34
N VAL A 229 -7.56 3.34 -19.11
CA VAL A 229 -6.80 3.97 -18.03
C VAL A 229 -5.31 3.76 -18.24
N ASP A 230 -4.86 2.54 -18.53
CA ASP A 230 -3.44 2.20 -18.73
C ASP A 230 -2.77 3.07 -19.80
N GLY A 231 -3.44 3.29 -20.94
CA GLY A 231 -2.94 4.17 -22.00
C GLY A 231 -2.81 5.65 -21.63
N LEU A 232 -3.37 6.08 -20.49
CA LEU A 232 -3.26 7.45 -19.96
C LEU A 232 -2.28 7.59 -18.80
N LEU A 233 -1.73 6.48 -18.28
CA LEU A 233 -0.86 6.54 -17.12
C LEU A 233 0.55 6.99 -17.52
N LEU A 234 1.10 7.95 -16.77
CA LEU A 234 2.49 8.34 -16.92
C LEU A 234 3.39 7.17 -16.50
N GLY A 235 4.19 6.68 -17.45
CA GLY A 235 5.05 5.52 -17.27
C GLY A 235 4.33 4.16 -17.28
N GLY A 236 3.03 4.12 -17.62
CA GLY A 236 2.19 2.92 -17.66
C GLY A 236 1.79 2.38 -16.29
N ASP A 237 1.26 1.15 -16.28
CA ASP A 237 1.13 0.33 -15.07
C ASP A 237 2.51 -0.13 -14.55
N PHE A 238 2.55 -0.69 -13.32
CA PHE A 238 3.81 -1.13 -12.70
C PHE A 238 4.42 -2.33 -13.44
N TYR A 239 3.60 -3.26 -13.89
CA TYR A 239 4.07 -4.44 -14.61
C TYR A 239 3.68 -4.37 -16.09
N ASP A 240 4.63 -4.69 -16.96
CA ASP A 240 4.35 -5.02 -18.35
C ASP A 240 4.22 -6.54 -18.45
N ASP A 241 2.99 -7.04 -18.58
CA ASP A 241 2.70 -8.47 -18.62
C ASP A 241 2.56 -9.04 -20.05
N ARG A 242 2.91 -8.25 -21.08
CA ARG A 242 2.77 -8.64 -22.50
C ARG A 242 3.65 -9.84 -22.89
N GLY A 243 4.75 -10.05 -22.17
CA GLY A 243 5.70 -11.14 -22.41
C GLY A 243 5.38 -12.45 -21.68
N TYR A 244 4.34 -12.49 -20.84
CA TYR A 244 3.98 -13.66 -20.05
C TYR A 244 2.83 -14.46 -20.69
N ASP A 245 2.86 -15.77 -20.51
CA ASP A 245 1.77 -16.67 -20.87
C ASP A 245 0.50 -16.33 -20.08
N GLU A 246 -0.67 -16.72 -20.59
CA GLU A 246 -1.97 -16.35 -20.00
C GLU A 246 -2.10 -16.72 -18.51
N TYR A 247 -1.51 -17.84 -18.10
CA TYR A 247 -1.51 -18.33 -16.72
C TYR A 247 -0.47 -17.65 -15.82
N GLU A 248 0.49 -16.92 -16.40
CA GLU A 248 1.55 -16.21 -15.70
C GLU A 248 1.33 -14.70 -15.66
N LYS A 249 0.25 -14.20 -16.27
CA LYS A 249 -0.05 -12.76 -16.28
C LYS A 249 -0.31 -12.22 -14.89
N ILE A 250 0.30 -11.08 -14.62
CA ILE A 250 0.25 -10.41 -13.32
C ILE A 250 -1.06 -9.62 -13.18
N GLY A 251 -1.50 -9.00 -14.28
CA GLY A 251 -2.68 -8.15 -14.34
C GLY A 251 -2.44 -6.72 -13.84
N ALA A 252 -3.42 -5.85 -14.13
CA ALA A 252 -3.35 -4.42 -13.85
C ALA A 252 -3.34 -4.09 -12.36
N ILE A 253 -2.49 -3.12 -11.97
CA ILE A 253 -2.38 -2.57 -10.62
C ILE A 253 -2.87 -1.12 -10.62
N LYS A 254 -2.12 -0.18 -11.20
CA LYS A 254 -2.51 1.24 -11.26
C LYS A 254 -3.80 1.45 -12.03
N ALA A 255 -3.93 0.78 -13.19
CA ALA A 255 -5.10 0.96 -14.05
C ALA A 255 -6.39 0.41 -13.39
N PHE A 256 -6.25 -0.57 -12.49
CA PHE A 256 -7.35 -1.03 -11.66
C PHE A 256 -7.62 -0.10 -10.47
N ALA A 257 -6.56 0.36 -9.80
CA ALA A 257 -6.63 1.16 -8.58
C ALA A 257 -7.30 2.52 -8.78
N TRP A 258 -6.96 3.24 -9.86
CA TRP A 258 -7.47 4.61 -10.09
C TRP A 258 -9.01 4.70 -10.09
N PRO A 259 -9.74 3.87 -10.88
CA PRO A 259 -11.21 3.84 -10.81
C PRO A 259 -11.75 3.52 -9.41
N MET A 260 -11.04 2.71 -8.61
CA MET A 260 -11.46 2.40 -7.23
C MET A 260 -11.25 3.59 -6.30
N LEU A 261 -10.08 4.23 -6.40
CA LEU A 261 -9.68 5.37 -5.57
C LEU A 261 -10.63 6.55 -5.75
N VAL A 262 -10.94 6.94 -7.00
CA VAL A 262 -11.85 8.07 -7.28
C VAL A 262 -13.28 7.82 -6.84
N GLN A 263 -13.75 6.56 -6.90
CA GLN A 263 -15.06 6.16 -6.39
C GLN A 263 -15.08 6.19 -4.86
N ALA A 264 -14.09 5.57 -4.20
CA ALA A 264 -13.98 5.56 -2.74
C ALA A 264 -13.80 6.97 -2.14
N GLY A 265 -13.10 7.85 -2.87
CA GLY A 265 -12.93 9.26 -2.53
C GLY A 265 -14.17 10.13 -2.70
N GLY A 266 -15.19 9.62 -3.38
CA GLY A 266 -16.40 10.36 -3.75
C GLY A 266 -16.17 11.43 -4.82
N LEU A 267 -15.08 11.34 -5.59
CA LEU A 267 -14.82 12.22 -6.74
C LEU A 267 -15.65 11.80 -7.96
N ALA A 268 -15.90 10.51 -8.11
CA ALA A 268 -16.78 9.97 -9.13
C ALA A 268 -17.84 9.07 -8.53
N ALA A 269 -19.00 9.03 -9.16
CA ALA A 269 -20.10 8.13 -8.81
C ALA A 269 -20.62 7.43 -10.07
N LEU A 270 -21.21 6.25 -9.87
CA LEU A 270 -21.83 5.50 -10.96
C LEU A 270 -23.08 6.23 -11.45
N SER A 271 -23.16 6.46 -12.76
CA SER A 271 -24.35 6.94 -13.45
C SER A 271 -24.65 5.98 -14.61
N GLY A 272 -25.59 5.06 -14.40
CA GLY A 272 -25.85 3.98 -15.34
C GLY A 272 -24.70 2.96 -15.34
N LYS A 273 -23.92 2.90 -16.43
CA LYS A 273 -22.79 1.98 -16.62
C LYS A 273 -21.42 2.67 -16.66
N THR A 274 -21.40 3.99 -16.52
CA THR A 274 -20.17 4.79 -16.57
C THR A 274 -20.03 5.62 -15.31
N LEU A 275 -18.79 5.95 -14.97
CA LEU A 275 -18.50 6.91 -13.93
C LEU A 275 -18.77 8.32 -14.43
N GLN A 276 -19.28 9.15 -13.53
CA GLN A 276 -19.49 10.58 -13.73
C GLN A 276 -18.90 11.35 -12.55
N LEU A 277 -18.34 12.53 -12.82
CA LEU A 277 -17.77 13.36 -11.76
C LEU A 277 -18.87 13.88 -10.82
N THR A 278 -18.61 13.78 -9.51
CA THR A 278 -19.41 14.47 -8.51
C THR A 278 -19.04 15.96 -8.47
N LYS A 279 -19.78 16.78 -7.72
CA LYS A 279 -19.39 18.17 -7.46
C LYS A 279 -17.96 18.29 -6.89
N THR A 280 -17.57 17.32 -6.05
CA THR A 280 -16.23 17.24 -5.49
C THR A 280 -15.19 16.88 -6.56
N GLY A 281 -15.51 15.93 -7.46
CA GLY A 281 -14.64 15.57 -8.58
C GLY A 281 -14.44 16.69 -9.60
N GLN A 282 -15.50 17.43 -9.92
CA GLN A 282 -15.40 18.62 -10.78
C GLN A 282 -14.49 19.68 -10.16
N LYS A 283 -14.60 19.91 -8.85
CA LYS A 283 -13.72 20.83 -8.13
C LYS A 283 -12.26 20.33 -8.11
N ALA A 284 -12.06 19.02 -7.98
CA ALA A 284 -10.74 18.39 -7.96
C ALA A 284 -9.93 18.60 -9.26
N LEU A 285 -10.57 18.90 -10.39
CA LEU A 285 -9.88 19.29 -11.63
C LEU A 285 -9.10 20.61 -11.50
N SER A 286 -9.53 21.48 -10.59
CA SER A 286 -8.94 22.81 -10.35
C SER A 286 -8.23 22.95 -9.01
N ASP A 287 -8.51 22.08 -8.04
CA ASP A 287 -7.86 22.11 -6.73
C ASP A 287 -6.40 21.63 -6.84
N PRO A 288 -5.52 22.07 -5.91
CA PRO A 288 -4.16 21.53 -5.82
C PRO A 288 -4.17 20.01 -5.64
N VAL A 289 -3.32 19.32 -6.38
CA VAL A 289 -3.32 17.86 -6.51
C VAL A 289 -3.03 17.21 -5.15
N GLU A 290 -2.09 17.75 -4.39
CA GLU A 290 -1.69 17.25 -3.08
C GLU A 290 -2.87 17.22 -2.09
N LYS A 291 -3.77 18.21 -2.15
CA LYS A 291 -4.97 18.24 -1.31
C LYS A 291 -5.99 17.19 -1.74
N THR A 292 -6.14 16.98 -3.04
CA THR A 292 -7.02 15.96 -3.59
C THR A 292 -6.52 14.56 -3.25
N ILE A 293 -5.22 14.29 -3.38
CA ILE A 293 -4.60 13.02 -3.02
C ILE A 293 -4.72 12.75 -1.52
N ALA A 294 -4.42 13.73 -0.66
CA ALA A 294 -4.61 13.60 0.78
C ALA A 294 -6.08 13.35 1.17
N HIS A 295 -7.04 13.92 0.42
CA HIS A 295 -8.47 13.61 0.59
C HIS A 295 -8.80 12.17 0.14
N LEU A 296 -8.30 11.73 -1.01
CA LEU A 296 -8.47 10.35 -1.50
C LEU A 296 -7.92 9.34 -0.48
N TRP A 297 -6.71 9.53 0.02
CA TRP A 297 -6.10 8.63 1.00
C TRP A 297 -6.93 8.55 2.29
N ARG A 298 -7.30 9.68 2.89
CA ARG A 298 -8.13 9.71 4.12
C ARG A 298 -9.49 9.04 3.92
N ARG A 299 -10.08 9.15 2.73
CA ARG A 299 -11.33 8.46 2.37
C ARG A 299 -11.10 6.97 2.16
N TRP A 300 -10.01 6.57 1.50
CA TRP A 300 -9.64 5.18 1.29
C TRP A 300 -9.48 4.43 2.62
N LEU A 301 -8.80 5.03 3.61
CA LEU A 301 -8.65 4.42 4.93
C LEU A 301 -9.98 4.10 5.63
N LYS A 302 -11.07 4.77 5.26
CA LYS A 302 -12.39 4.62 5.90
C LYS A 302 -13.43 3.89 5.06
N THR A 303 -13.19 3.72 3.75
CA THR A 303 -14.19 3.13 2.86
C THR A 303 -14.42 1.66 3.17
N THR A 304 -15.65 1.20 3.07
CA THR A 304 -16.01 -0.23 3.17
C THR A 304 -16.36 -0.85 1.83
N LEU A 305 -16.23 -0.08 0.73
CA LEU A 305 -16.64 -0.50 -0.61
C LEU A 305 -15.74 -1.61 -1.17
N PHE A 306 -14.44 -1.52 -0.90
CA PHE A 306 -13.43 -2.41 -1.45
C PHE A 306 -12.60 -3.02 -0.31
N ASP A 307 -12.20 -4.27 -0.45
CA ASP A 307 -11.34 -5.00 0.48
C ASP A 307 -10.12 -5.47 -0.30
N GLU A 308 -8.91 -5.09 0.13
CA GLU A 308 -7.64 -5.42 -0.51
C GLU A 308 -7.43 -6.94 -0.59
N LEU A 309 -7.98 -7.71 0.35
CA LEU A 309 -7.91 -9.17 0.31
C LEU A 309 -8.51 -9.72 -0.99
N ARG A 310 -9.53 -9.05 -1.56
CA ARG A 310 -10.17 -9.46 -2.83
C ARG A 310 -9.27 -9.38 -4.04
N ARG A 311 -8.11 -8.75 -3.90
CA ARG A 311 -7.10 -8.68 -4.95
C ARG A 311 -6.04 -9.76 -4.82
N ILE A 312 -6.03 -10.52 -3.73
CA ILE A 312 -5.24 -11.73 -3.56
C ILE A 312 -6.05 -12.90 -4.09
N ASP A 313 -6.04 -13.05 -5.41
CA ASP A 313 -6.95 -13.95 -6.13
C ASP A 313 -6.76 -15.42 -5.73
N CYS A 314 -5.56 -15.82 -5.32
CA CYS A 314 -5.26 -17.19 -4.92
C CYS A 314 -5.96 -17.62 -3.62
N ILE A 315 -6.30 -16.66 -2.74
CA ILE A 315 -7.04 -16.93 -1.50
C ILE A 315 -8.53 -16.85 -1.78
N LYS A 316 -9.23 -17.99 -1.69
CA LYS A 316 -10.66 -18.13 -1.97
C LYS A 316 -11.49 -18.10 -0.68
N GLY A 317 -12.82 -18.10 -0.83
CA GLY A 317 -13.77 -18.10 0.31
C GLY A 317 -14.13 -16.72 0.88
N GLN A 318 -13.49 -15.65 0.39
CA GLN A 318 -13.60 -14.29 0.92
C GLN A 318 -15.01 -13.67 0.86
N THR A 319 -15.80 -14.00 -0.16
CA THR A 319 -17.16 -13.48 -0.38
C THR A 319 -18.26 -14.41 0.15
N GLY A 320 -17.90 -15.66 0.46
CA GLY A 320 -18.81 -16.71 0.94
C GLY A 320 -18.85 -16.79 2.46
N LYS A 321 -18.67 -18.00 3.01
CA LYS A 321 -18.69 -18.24 4.46
C LYS A 321 -17.61 -17.44 5.21
N GLY A 322 -16.46 -17.23 4.59
CA GLY A 322 -15.33 -16.51 5.19
C GLY A 322 -15.62 -15.03 5.46
N LYS A 323 -16.56 -14.42 4.72
CA LYS A 323 -16.91 -13.00 4.87
C LYS A 323 -17.29 -12.62 6.31
N ARG A 324 -17.94 -13.53 7.04
CA ARG A 324 -18.39 -13.28 8.43
C ARG A 324 -17.24 -13.28 9.44
N GLY A 325 -16.13 -13.95 9.13
CA GLY A 325 -14.93 -13.98 9.96
C GLY A 325 -14.01 -12.78 9.74
N LEU A 326 -14.14 -12.07 8.61
CA LEU A 326 -13.27 -10.93 8.27
C LEU A 326 -13.42 -9.77 9.26
N THR A 327 -12.29 -9.18 9.63
CA THR A 327 -12.25 -8.01 10.52
C THR A 327 -12.56 -6.71 9.76
N ALA A 328 -12.80 -5.62 10.50
CA ALA A 328 -13.17 -4.34 9.91
C ALA A 328 -12.03 -3.71 9.08
N LEU A 329 -12.35 -3.30 7.86
CA LEU A 329 -11.41 -2.68 6.90
C LEU A 329 -10.70 -1.46 7.47
N ALA A 330 -11.45 -0.55 8.09
CA ALA A 330 -10.91 0.67 8.65
C ALA A 330 -9.87 0.40 9.74
N GLY A 331 -10.06 -0.66 10.54
CA GLY A 331 -9.10 -1.08 11.56
C GLY A 331 -7.79 -1.58 10.93
N ARG A 332 -7.89 -2.50 9.96
CA ARG A 332 -6.73 -3.06 9.23
C ARG A 332 -5.90 -1.95 8.57
N ARG A 333 -6.55 -1.04 7.84
CA ARG A 333 -5.89 0.08 7.16
C ARG A 333 -5.28 1.11 8.12
N ALA A 334 -5.94 1.39 9.25
CA ALA A 334 -5.42 2.33 10.23
C ALA A 334 -4.11 1.85 10.85
N VAL A 335 -3.98 0.54 11.11
CA VAL A 335 -2.73 -0.05 11.63
C VAL A 335 -1.58 0.12 10.65
N ILE A 336 -1.79 -0.17 9.35
CA ILE A 336 -0.76 0.03 8.32
C ILE A 336 -0.43 1.51 8.13
N ASN A 337 -1.44 2.39 8.14
CA ASN A 337 -1.20 3.83 8.04
C ASN A 337 -0.41 4.39 9.22
N GLN A 338 -0.67 3.88 10.44
CA GLN A 338 0.11 4.26 11.62
C GLN A 338 1.55 3.81 11.46
N ALA A 339 1.78 2.55 11.04
CA ALA A 339 3.12 2.05 10.78
C ALA A 339 3.87 2.89 9.73
N LEU A 340 3.20 3.31 8.65
CA LEU A 340 3.78 4.24 7.67
C LEU A 340 4.12 5.61 8.26
N SER A 341 3.32 6.09 9.22
CA SER A 341 3.57 7.38 9.88
C SER A 341 4.76 7.32 10.85
N ASP A 342 5.14 6.12 11.29
CA ASP A 342 6.30 5.89 12.16
C ASP A 342 7.60 5.66 11.35
N CYS A 343 7.53 5.62 10.02
CA CYS A 343 8.68 5.43 9.14
C CYS A 343 9.38 6.77 8.81
N PRO A 344 10.72 6.78 8.64
CA PRO A 344 11.45 7.96 8.20
C PRO A 344 11.08 8.34 6.75
N PRO A 345 10.70 9.60 6.48
CA PRO A 345 10.47 10.07 5.12
C PRO A 345 11.79 10.22 4.36
N GLY A 346 11.77 9.94 3.05
CA GLY A 346 12.93 10.11 2.16
C GLY A 346 13.93 8.96 2.11
N GLU A 347 13.79 7.93 2.96
CA GLU A 347 14.69 6.78 3.00
C GLU A 347 14.01 5.51 2.45
N TRP A 348 14.77 4.64 1.77
CA TRP A 348 14.26 3.35 1.30
C TRP A 348 14.21 2.34 2.44
N ILE A 349 13.07 1.65 2.55
CA ILE A 349 12.82 0.66 3.58
C ILE A 349 12.43 -0.65 2.88
N ALA A 350 13.11 -1.74 3.24
CA ALA A 350 12.71 -3.07 2.79
C ALA A 350 11.33 -3.41 3.37
N VAL A 351 10.41 -3.90 2.53
CA VAL A 351 9.05 -4.22 2.96
C VAL A 351 9.04 -5.30 4.05
N ASP A 352 9.96 -6.25 3.98
CA ASP A 352 10.12 -7.29 5.01
C ASP A 352 10.58 -6.68 6.35
N ASP A 353 11.38 -5.61 6.30
CA ASP A 353 11.80 -4.88 7.50
C ASP A 353 10.67 -4.02 8.07
N PHE A 354 9.87 -3.39 7.22
CA PHE A 354 8.63 -2.71 7.61
C PHE A 354 7.67 -3.68 8.33
N PHE A 355 7.46 -4.86 7.75
CA PHE A 355 6.65 -5.93 8.34
C PHE A 355 7.22 -6.45 9.66
N ARG A 356 8.55 -6.63 9.73
CA ARG A 356 9.26 -6.97 10.95
C ARG A 356 9.02 -5.92 12.04
N GLN A 357 9.11 -4.64 11.72
CA GLN A 357 8.87 -3.54 12.66
C GLN A 357 7.42 -3.53 13.17
N MET A 358 6.43 -3.69 12.30
CA MET A 358 5.01 -3.77 12.69
C MET A 358 4.79 -4.87 13.74
N ARG A 359 5.31 -6.07 13.48
CA ARG A 359 5.22 -7.20 14.41
C ARG A 359 5.99 -6.97 15.70
N ALA A 360 7.19 -6.38 15.61
CA ALA A 360 8.07 -6.15 16.74
C ALA A 360 7.55 -5.05 17.70
N THR A 361 6.83 -4.06 17.17
CA THR A 361 6.20 -2.97 17.94
C THR A 361 4.82 -3.33 18.47
N GLY A 362 4.20 -4.40 17.97
CA GLY A 362 2.84 -4.80 18.34
C GLY A 362 1.75 -4.02 17.59
N THR A 363 2.13 -3.28 16.55
CA THR A 363 1.22 -2.63 15.59
C THR A 363 0.70 -3.67 14.60
N ASP A 364 -0.03 -4.66 15.12
CA ASP A 364 -0.51 -5.82 14.37
C ASP A 364 -2.04 -5.76 14.14
N PHE A 365 -2.51 -6.55 13.18
CA PHE A 365 -3.92 -6.67 12.85
C PHE A 365 -4.23 -8.08 12.34
N GLU A 366 -5.48 -8.49 12.46
CA GLU A 366 -5.94 -9.78 11.92
C GLU A 366 -6.82 -9.56 10.70
N ILE A 367 -6.66 -10.41 9.69
CA ILE A 367 -7.55 -10.41 8.52
C ILE A 367 -8.88 -11.09 8.84
N THR A 368 -8.83 -12.23 9.53
CA THR A 368 -9.99 -13.05 9.87
C THR A 368 -9.86 -13.61 11.27
N ARG A 369 -10.98 -13.70 11.98
CA ARG A 369 -11.11 -14.42 13.26
C ARG A 369 -11.33 -15.91 13.07
N ASP A 370 -11.62 -16.33 11.83
CA ASP A 370 -11.88 -17.71 11.46
C ASP A 370 -11.23 -18.00 10.09
N PRO A 371 -10.01 -18.58 10.09
CA PRO A 371 -9.30 -18.90 8.85
C PRO A 371 -9.83 -20.15 8.15
N TRP A 372 -10.68 -20.98 8.77
CA TRP A 372 -11.17 -22.24 8.18
C TRP A 372 -11.93 -22.06 6.87
N ASN A 373 -12.60 -20.91 6.74
CA ASN A 373 -13.40 -20.58 5.59
C ASN A 373 -12.62 -19.87 4.47
N LEU A 374 -11.31 -19.67 4.66
CA LEU A 374 -10.39 -19.22 3.62
C LEU A 374 -9.52 -20.40 3.18
N TYR A 375 -9.23 -20.48 1.89
CA TYR A 375 -8.50 -21.61 1.32
C TYR A 375 -7.79 -21.25 0.02
N ILE A 376 -6.77 -22.01 -0.34
CA ILE A 376 -6.11 -21.98 -1.64
C ILE A 376 -6.58 -23.19 -2.45
N CYS A 377 -6.84 -23.02 -3.74
CA CYS A 377 -7.37 -24.05 -4.65
C CYS A 377 -8.76 -24.58 -4.23
N GLU A 378 -8.86 -25.36 -3.15
CA GLU A 378 -10.09 -25.95 -2.63
C GLU A 378 -10.18 -25.98 -1.09
N PRO A 379 -11.39 -26.01 -0.50
CA PRO A 379 -11.59 -25.86 0.95
C PRO A 379 -11.23 -27.09 1.80
N GLY A 380 -11.04 -28.26 1.20
CA GLY A 380 -10.72 -29.50 1.93
C GLY A 380 -9.28 -29.51 2.40
N TYR A 381 -8.35 -29.70 1.45
CA TYR A 381 -6.92 -29.76 1.74
C TYR A 381 -6.26 -28.38 1.80
N GLY A 382 -6.74 -27.42 1.02
CA GLY A 382 -6.18 -26.07 0.95
C GLY A 382 -6.70 -25.10 2.02
N SER A 383 -7.41 -25.56 3.05
CA SER A 383 -7.93 -24.69 4.11
C SER A 383 -6.79 -24.01 4.87
N LEU A 384 -6.92 -22.70 5.09
CA LEU A 384 -5.98 -21.95 5.92
C LEU A 384 -6.25 -22.14 7.42
N GLY A 385 -7.26 -22.92 7.80
CA GLY A 385 -7.60 -23.21 9.20
C GLY A 385 -6.59 -24.08 9.94
N TYR A 386 -5.74 -24.80 9.22
CA TYR A 386 -4.68 -25.62 9.81
C TYR A 386 -3.57 -24.75 10.43
N GLU A 387 -3.01 -25.22 11.54
CA GLU A 387 -1.90 -24.55 12.23
C GLU A 387 -0.67 -24.46 11.31
N GLY A 388 -0.10 -23.27 11.16
CA GLY A 388 1.02 -23.00 10.25
C GLY A 388 0.64 -22.69 8.79
N PHE A 389 -0.66 -22.68 8.45
CA PHE A 389 -1.14 -22.41 7.08
C PHE A 389 -1.78 -21.02 6.91
N HIS A 390 -1.89 -20.23 7.98
CA HIS A 390 -2.40 -18.84 7.97
C HIS A 390 -1.44 -17.88 8.67
N ASP A 391 -0.13 -18.17 8.59
CA ASP A 391 0.91 -17.33 9.17
C ASP A 391 0.79 -15.88 8.66
N TRP A 392 1.36 -14.96 9.43
CA TRP A 392 1.27 -13.52 9.18
C TRP A 392 1.65 -13.13 7.74
N GLN A 393 2.62 -13.82 7.16
CA GLN A 393 3.10 -13.66 5.79
C GLN A 393 2.04 -13.97 4.72
N ILE A 394 1.11 -14.88 5.00
CA ILE A 394 0.12 -15.36 4.03
C ILE A 394 -1.08 -14.41 3.96
N LEU A 395 -1.57 -13.93 5.10
CA LEU A 395 -2.77 -13.10 5.16
C LEU A 395 -2.43 -11.61 5.32
N GLN A 396 -1.82 -11.23 6.44
CA GLN A 396 -1.56 -9.84 6.81
C GLN A 396 -0.56 -9.18 5.86
N ALA A 397 0.55 -9.86 5.55
CA ALA A 397 1.56 -9.32 4.66
C ALA A 397 1.02 -9.15 3.24
N ARG A 398 0.29 -10.13 2.69
CA ARG A 398 -0.32 -10.01 1.35
C ARG A 398 -1.34 -8.90 1.26
N TYR A 399 -2.15 -8.72 2.30
CA TYR A 399 -3.06 -7.60 2.41
C TYR A 399 -2.30 -6.25 2.47
N ALA A 400 -1.24 -6.17 3.26
CA ALA A 400 -0.43 -4.97 3.39
C ALA A 400 0.31 -4.64 2.09
N LEU A 401 0.90 -5.63 1.40
CA LEU A 401 1.50 -5.48 0.08
C LEU A 401 0.51 -4.89 -0.93
N CYS A 402 -0.74 -5.39 -0.96
CA CYS A 402 -1.78 -4.82 -1.81
C CYS A 402 -2.06 -3.35 -1.46
N LEU A 403 -2.23 -3.02 -0.18
CA LEU A 403 -2.47 -1.63 0.24
C LEU A 403 -1.30 -0.69 -0.14
N LEU A 404 -0.07 -1.12 0.12
CA LEU A 404 1.15 -0.35 -0.16
C LEU A 404 1.36 -0.17 -1.66
N PHE A 405 1.27 -1.25 -2.43
CA PHE A 405 1.64 -1.24 -3.84
C PHE A 405 0.50 -0.78 -4.75
N GLU A 406 -0.72 -1.30 -4.57
CA GLU A 406 -1.83 -0.96 -5.46
C GLU A 406 -2.43 0.39 -5.18
N TYR A 407 -2.51 0.81 -3.91
CA TYR A 407 -3.25 2.02 -3.54
C TYR A 407 -2.34 3.17 -3.10
N ALA A 408 -1.44 2.93 -2.13
CA ALA A 408 -0.58 4.00 -1.63
C ALA A 408 0.44 4.48 -2.69
N ALA A 409 1.10 3.55 -3.40
CA ALA A 409 2.02 3.90 -4.48
C ALA A 409 1.32 4.53 -5.70
N THR A 410 0.13 4.04 -6.07
CA THR A 410 -0.67 4.64 -7.16
C THR A 410 -1.09 6.09 -6.84
N LEU A 411 -1.44 6.37 -5.58
CA LEU A 411 -1.72 7.72 -5.12
C LEU A 411 -0.46 8.60 -4.99
N GLY A 412 0.73 8.06 -5.22
CA GLY A 412 1.97 8.82 -5.14
C GLY A 412 2.49 9.02 -3.73
N LEU A 413 2.00 8.28 -2.73
CA LEU A 413 2.51 8.40 -1.35
C LEU A 413 3.85 7.70 -1.18
N LEU A 414 4.07 6.62 -1.92
CA LEU A 414 5.25 5.76 -1.81
C LEU A 414 5.93 5.64 -3.16
N ASP A 415 7.22 5.93 -3.21
CA ASP A 415 8.08 5.40 -4.27
C ASP A 415 8.30 3.91 -3.99
N VAL A 416 8.45 3.13 -5.05
CA VAL A 416 8.49 1.66 -4.97
C VAL A 416 9.67 1.11 -5.74
N ALA A 417 10.28 0.06 -5.20
CA ALA A 417 11.23 -0.77 -5.94
C ALA A 417 10.79 -2.23 -5.90
N TYR A 418 10.70 -2.83 -7.09
CA TYR A 418 10.09 -4.14 -7.26
C TYR A 418 10.72 -4.96 -8.39
N ILE A 419 10.50 -6.26 -8.32
CA ILE A 419 10.80 -7.25 -9.36
C ILE A 419 9.48 -7.90 -9.82
N PRO A 420 9.46 -8.74 -10.88
CA PRO A 420 8.32 -9.58 -11.18
C PRO A 420 7.93 -10.45 -9.96
N PRO A 421 6.62 -10.67 -9.70
CA PRO A 421 6.17 -11.41 -8.51
C PRO A 421 6.48 -12.90 -8.56
N HIS A 422 6.78 -13.45 -9.76
CA HIS A 422 7.05 -14.87 -9.99
C HIS A 422 8.21 -15.38 -9.14
N GLY A 423 7.89 -16.20 -8.14
CA GLY A 423 8.88 -16.73 -7.20
C GLY A 423 9.58 -15.68 -6.32
N ALA A 424 9.14 -14.42 -6.33
CA ALA A 424 9.78 -13.32 -5.58
C ALA A 424 9.81 -13.57 -4.07
N ARG A 425 8.85 -14.35 -3.55
CA ARG A 425 8.71 -14.66 -2.13
C ARG A 425 8.56 -16.19 -1.94
N PRO A 426 9.43 -16.83 -1.14
CA PRO A 426 9.37 -18.28 -0.92
C PRO A 426 8.47 -18.69 0.28
N ASP A 427 7.78 -17.73 0.89
CA ASP A 427 7.10 -17.85 2.19
C ASP A 427 5.79 -18.67 2.19
N TYR A 428 5.35 -19.13 1.03
CA TYR A 428 4.14 -19.94 0.88
C TYR A 428 4.39 -21.37 0.39
N GLY A 429 5.65 -21.79 0.20
CA GLY A 429 6.03 -23.08 -0.41
C GLY A 429 5.55 -24.35 0.31
N ASN A 430 5.05 -24.25 1.53
CA ASN A 430 4.52 -25.38 2.30
C ASN A 430 2.98 -25.51 2.24
N LEU A 431 2.30 -24.56 1.61
CA LEU A 431 0.84 -24.59 1.48
C LEU A 431 0.41 -25.63 0.44
N TRP A 432 -0.72 -26.30 0.68
CA TRP A 432 -1.27 -27.25 -0.26
C TRP A 432 -1.92 -26.53 -1.46
N GLY A 433 -1.75 -27.07 -2.67
CA GLY A 433 -2.41 -26.57 -3.88
C GLY A 433 -1.77 -25.34 -4.50
N ILE A 434 -0.46 -25.15 -4.29
CA ILE A 434 0.33 -24.04 -4.82
C ILE A 434 1.25 -24.44 -5.99
N ASP A 435 1.33 -25.73 -6.34
CA ASP A 435 2.35 -26.25 -7.27
C ASP A 435 2.30 -25.57 -8.65
N ASP A 436 1.10 -25.17 -9.09
CA ASP A 436 0.87 -24.46 -10.35
C ASP A 436 0.75 -22.93 -10.19
N LEU A 437 0.98 -22.38 -8.99
CA LEU A 437 0.85 -20.95 -8.74
C LEU A 437 2.18 -20.22 -9.00
N PRO A 438 2.26 -19.30 -9.99
CA PRO A 438 3.48 -18.55 -10.25
C PRO A 438 3.83 -17.60 -9.09
N PHE A 439 2.82 -17.09 -8.39
CA PHE A 439 2.92 -16.23 -7.22
C PHE A 439 1.63 -16.31 -6.39
N LEU A 440 1.69 -16.01 -5.10
CA LEU A 440 0.50 -15.98 -4.24
C LEU A 440 -0.32 -14.69 -4.45
N GLY A 441 0.38 -13.58 -4.68
CA GLY A 441 -0.21 -12.30 -5.02
C GLY A 441 0.64 -11.55 -6.05
N ARG A 442 -0.01 -10.77 -6.91
CA ARG A 442 0.68 -9.90 -7.88
C ARG A 442 1.60 -8.85 -7.23
N TYR A 443 1.50 -8.68 -5.92
CA TYR A 443 2.27 -7.72 -5.13
C TYR A 443 3.52 -8.33 -4.51
N ASP A 444 3.74 -9.65 -4.68
CA ASP A 444 4.83 -10.38 -4.04
C ASP A 444 6.20 -9.84 -4.47
N GLY A 445 6.27 -9.24 -5.66
CA GLY A 445 7.49 -8.62 -6.20
C GLY A 445 7.87 -7.27 -5.57
N LEU A 446 7.04 -6.66 -4.72
CA LEU A 446 7.40 -5.42 -4.03
C LEU A 446 8.44 -5.70 -2.93
N LEU A 447 9.61 -5.08 -3.06
CA LEU A 447 10.76 -5.30 -2.17
C LEU A 447 11.06 -4.09 -1.28
N PHE A 448 10.96 -2.87 -1.82
CA PHE A 448 11.26 -1.66 -1.07
C PHE A 448 10.20 -0.57 -1.31
N VAL A 449 10.00 0.25 -0.28
CA VAL A 449 9.16 1.45 -0.33
C VAL A 449 9.91 2.63 0.25
N ARG A 450 9.60 3.83 -0.24
CA ARG A 450 10.10 5.10 0.31
C ARG A 450 8.97 6.10 0.39
N ILE A 451 8.78 6.73 1.53
CA ILE A 451 7.81 7.82 1.67
C ILE A 451 8.41 9.07 1.01
N ASN A 452 7.84 9.46 -0.13
CA ASN A 452 8.29 10.62 -0.89
C ASN A 452 7.69 11.93 -0.30
N PRO A 453 8.06 13.14 -0.79
CA PRO A 453 7.57 14.39 -0.23
C PRO A 453 6.03 14.55 -0.28
N LEU A 454 5.39 14.01 -1.32
CA LEU A 454 3.93 14.02 -1.43
C LEU A 454 3.30 13.11 -0.37
N GLY A 455 3.86 11.92 -0.17
CA GLY A 455 3.49 11.00 0.90
C GLY A 455 3.66 11.59 2.29
N ALA A 456 4.81 12.22 2.56
CA ALA A 456 5.09 12.90 3.82
C ALA A 456 4.05 13.99 4.13
N CYS A 457 3.65 14.78 3.12
CA CYS A 457 2.57 15.75 3.28
C CYS A 457 1.20 15.08 3.53
N CYS A 458 0.88 14.00 2.82
CA CYS A 458 -0.40 13.30 2.96
C CYS A 458 -0.55 12.56 4.30
N LEU A 459 0.57 12.06 4.86
CA LEU A 459 0.65 11.38 6.15
C LEU A 459 0.76 12.37 7.34
N GLY A 460 0.93 13.67 7.06
CA GLY A 460 1.08 14.70 8.11
C GLY A 460 2.47 14.77 8.72
N LEU A 461 3.48 14.17 8.09
CA LEU A 461 4.89 14.23 8.48
C LEU A 461 5.57 15.53 8.01
N ALA A 462 5.02 16.15 6.96
CA ALA A 462 5.44 17.46 6.47
C ALA A 462 4.25 18.44 6.39
N ALA A 463 4.49 19.72 6.69
CA ALA A 463 3.44 20.75 6.71
C ALA A 463 2.94 21.16 5.32
N SER A 464 3.79 21.02 4.29
CA SER A 464 3.49 21.40 2.91
C SER A 464 4.23 20.50 1.94
N TYR A 465 3.60 20.20 0.81
CA TYR A 465 4.26 19.52 -0.29
C TYR A 465 5.28 20.46 -0.95
N GLN A 466 6.53 20.02 -0.97
CA GLN A 466 7.57 20.56 -1.82
C GLN A 466 8.04 19.42 -2.72
N PRO A 467 7.85 19.51 -4.04
CA PRO A 467 8.39 18.51 -4.95
C PRO A 467 9.88 18.35 -4.68
N ALA A 468 10.37 17.11 -4.61
CA ALA A 468 11.79 16.90 -4.60
C ALA A 468 12.34 17.57 -5.87
N VAL A 469 13.27 18.53 -5.69
CA VAL A 469 14.10 18.97 -6.80
C VAL A 469 14.71 17.68 -7.34
N PRO A 470 14.48 17.33 -8.62
CA PRO A 470 14.96 16.07 -9.14
C PRO A 470 16.44 16.01 -8.82
N GLU A 471 16.89 14.93 -8.16
CA GLU A 471 18.32 14.73 -7.92
C GLU A 471 18.99 14.74 -9.29
N THR A 472 19.59 15.87 -9.63
CA THR A 472 20.27 16.11 -10.90
C THR A 472 21.60 15.34 -10.87
N SER A 473 21.53 14.02 -10.82
CA SER A 473 22.70 13.13 -10.88
C SER A 473 22.95 12.58 -12.28
N SER A 474 22.23 13.05 -13.29
CA SER A 474 22.56 12.77 -14.69
C SER A 474 23.01 14.05 -15.39
N ALA A 475 24.13 13.96 -16.13
CA ALA A 475 24.46 14.92 -17.17
C ALA A 475 23.22 15.24 -18.03
N PRO A 476 23.07 16.47 -18.55
CA PRO A 476 21.89 16.88 -19.28
C PRO A 476 21.59 15.90 -20.42
N VAL A 477 20.42 15.28 -20.36
CA VAL A 477 19.95 14.29 -21.34
C VAL A 477 19.34 15.00 -22.54
N LEU A 478 18.74 16.17 -22.32
CA LEU A 478 18.12 17.01 -23.34
C LEU A 478 18.77 18.39 -23.42
N ARG A 479 18.69 18.99 -24.60
CA ARG A 479 18.94 20.42 -24.84
C ARG A 479 17.71 21.04 -25.47
N VAL A 480 17.15 22.02 -24.78
CA VAL A 480 16.02 22.82 -25.27
C VAL A 480 16.56 24.08 -25.93
N LEU A 481 16.22 24.27 -27.19
CA LEU A 481 16.74 25.36 -28.01
C LEU A 481 15.71 26.50 -28.15
N PRO A 482 16.15 27.77 -28.29
CA PRO A 482 15.25 28.90 -28.48
C PRO A 482 14.38 28.85 -29.73
N ASN A 483 14.71 27.98 -30.69
CA ASN A 483 13.95 27.73 -31.93
C ASN A 483 12.81 26.70 -31.74
N LEU A 484 12.46 26.36 -30.50
CA LEU A 484 11.42 25.40 -30.12
C LEU A 484 11.78 23.93 -30.43
N GLU A 485 13.04 23.64 -30.71
CA GLU A 485 13.54 22.28 -30.87
C GLU A 485 14.09 21.72 -29.55
N ILE A 486 13.89 20.43 -29.34
CA ILE A 486 14.34 19.67 -28.19
C ILE A 486 15.21 18.54 -28.75
N ALA A 487 16.50 18.56 -28.43
CA ALA A 487 17.45 17.56 -28.89
C ALA A 487 17.93 16.69 -27.72
N ALA A 488 17.88 15.37 -27.85
CA ALA A 488 18.55 14.48 -26.91
C ALA A 488 20.06 14.49 -27.17
N ILE A 489 20.83 14.84 -26.13
CA ILE A 489 22.28 15.05 -26.19
C ILE A 489 23.07 14.13 -25.25
N GLY A 490 22.38 13.34 -24.41
CA GLY A 490 22.99 12.46 -23.42
C GLY A 490 22.62 10.99 -23.61
N ALA A 491 22.38 10.28 -22.50
CA ALA A 491 21.87 8.92 -22.51
C ALA A 491 20.54 8.82 -23.31
N PRO A 492 20.18 7.64 -23.84
CA PRO A 492 18.88 7.44 -24.44
C PRO A 492 17.78 7.86 -23.46
N LEU A 493 16.78 8.59 -23.95
CA LEU A 493 15.62 8.95 -23.15
C LEU A 493 14.91 7.69 -22.66
N GLU A 494 14.50 7.70 -21.40
CA GLU A 494 13.61 6.67 -20.89
C GLU A 494 12.35 6.60 -21.78
N PRO A 495 11.82 5.41 -22.10
CA PRO A 495 10.67 5.27 -22.99
C PRO A 495 9.46 6.11 -22.55
N ALA A 496 9.27 6.30 -21.24
CA ALA A 496 8.22 7.12 -20.67
C ALA A 496 8.39 8.62 -20.99
N ASP A 497 9.61 9.14 -20.92
CA ASP A 497 9.91 10.54 -21.21
C ASP A 497 9.79 10.83 -22.72
N ALA A 498 10.21 9.86 -23.55
CA ALA A 498 10.03 9.93 -25.00
C ALA A 498 8.55 9.94 -25.40
N MET A 499 7.73 9.04 -24.82
CA MET A 499 6.29 9.02 -25.05
C MET A 499 5.61 10.32 -24.60
N LEU A 500 6.02 10.87 -23.46
CA LEU A 500 5.52 12.15 -22.98
C LEU A 500 5.88 13.28 -23.96
N LEU A 501 7.12 13.35 -24.44
CA LEU A 501 7.51 14.31 -25.47
C LEU A 501 6.72 14.13 -26.76
N ASP A 502 6.50 12.89 -27.21
CA ASP A 502 5.72 12.57 -28.40
C ASP A 502 4.25 13.04 -28.29
N SER A 503 3.70 13.15 -27.07
CA SER A 503 2.35 13.69 -26.87
C SER A 503 2.26 15.19 -27.16
N TYR A 504 3.29 15.98 -26.84
CA TYR A 504 3.25 17.44 -27.00
C TYR A 504 4.03 17.98 -28.22
N ALA A 505 4.97 17.19 -28.74
CA ALA A 505 5.93 17.62 -29.74
C ALA A 505 5.97 16.65 -30.92
N THR A 506 6.31 17.17 -32.09
CA THR A 506 6.46 16.36 -33.29
C THR A 506 7.89 15.90 -33.41
N LYS A 507 8.10 14.59 -33.52
CA LYS A 507 9.42 14.00 -33.73
C LYS A 507 9.92 14.31 -35.15
N THR A 508 10.98 15.09 -35.28
CA THR A 508 11.56 15.50 -36.57
C THR A 508 12.75 14.62 -36.97
N ALA A 509 13.41 14.00 -36.00
CA ALA A 509 14.45 12.98 -36.20
C ALA A 509 14.48 12.02 -35.00
N ASP A 510 15.27 10.94 -35.07
CA ASP A 510 15.33 9.89 -34.03
C ASP A 510 15.54 10.40 -32.60
N ALA A 511 16.27 11.51 -32.46
CA ALA A 511 16.62 12.15 -31.19
C ALA A 511 16.23 13.64 -31.12
N VAL A 512 15.34 14.11 -32.02
CA VAL A 512 14.95 15.53 -32.09
C VAL A 512 13.44 15.67 -32.19
N TRP A 513 12.90 16.51 -31.32
CA TRP A 513 11.50 16.92 -31.29
C TRP A 513 11.39 18.41 -31.57
N LYS A 514 10.25 18.80 -32.13
CA LYS A 514 9.90 20.20 -32.30
C LYS A 514 8.56 20.46 -31.63
N LEU A 515 8.54 21.45 -30.74
CA LEU A 515 7.29 21.93 -30.16
C LEU A 515 6.48 22.56 -31.29
N ASP A 516 5.35 21.92 -31.59
CA ASP A 516 4.42 22.35 -32.61
C ASP A 516 3.14 22.86 -31.93
N GLN A 517 2.62 23.98 -32.43
CA GLN A 517 1.42 24.59 -31.85
C GLN A 517 0.20 23.68 -31.97
N SER A 518 0.00 23.01 -33.12
CA SER A 518 -1.20 22.20 -33.34
C SER A 518 -1.22 20.97 -32.45
N ARG A 519 -0.09 20.27 -32.35
CA ARG A 519 0.06 19.08 -31.52
C ARG A 519 -0.03 19.39 -30.03
N LEU A 520 0.55 20.51 -29.60
CA LEU A 520 0.47 20.92 -28.20
C LEU A 520 -0.97 21.31 -27.83
N LEU A 521 -1.70 22.02 -28.70
CA LEU A 521 -3.13 22.31 -28.46
C LEU A 521 -3.98 21.04 -28.45
N GLU A 522 -3.74 20.09 -29.35
CA GLU A 522 -4.40 18.77 -29.35
C GLU A 522 -4.15 18.02 -28.03
N ALA A 523 -2.90 17.99 -27.55
CA ALA A 523 -2.57 17.39 -26.27
C ALA A 523 -3.34 18.06 -25.11
N LEU A 524 -3.48 19.39 -25.12
CA LEU A 524 -4.25 20.12 -24.12
C LEU A 524 -5.76 19.86 -24.22
N GLU A 525 -6.30 19.70 -25.42
CA GLU A 525 -7.70 19.28 -25.65
C GLU A 525 -7.95 17.86 -25.11
N GLU A 526 -6.99 16.95 -25.29
CA GLU A 526 -7.03 15.59 -24.75
C GLU A 526 -6.85 15.51 -23.23
N GLY A 527 -6.42 16.61 -22.61
CA GLY A 527 -6.29 16.69 -21.17
C GLY A 527 -4.89 16.38 -20.65
N HIS A 528 -3.86 16.70 -21.41
CA HIS A 528 -2.50 16.77 -20.90
C HIS A 528 -2.28 18.11 -20.16
N ASP A 529 -1.25 18.19 -19.30
CA ASP A 529 -0.95 19.39 -18.50
C ASP A 529 0.40 19.99 -18.91
N ILE A 530 0.36 21.20 -19.45
CA ILE A 530 1.54 21.89 -19.96
C ILE A 530 2.61 22.13 -18.88
N THR A 531 2.23 22.18 -17.60
CA THR A 531 3.21 22.32 -16.51
C THR A 531 4.08 21.07 -16.37
N VAL A 532 3.52 19.89 -16.64
CA VAL A 532 4.26 18.62 -16.62
C VAL A 532 5.32 18.62 -17.73
N LEU A 533 4.99 19.13 -18.91
CA LEU A 533 5.96 19.29 -20.01
C LEU A 533 7.08 20.27 -19.60
N ALA A 534 6.75 21.43 -19.04
CA ALA A 534 7.74 22.41 -18.62
C ALA A 534 8.71 21.83 -17.56
N GLU A 535 8.16 21.15 -16.56
CA GLU A 535 8.94 20.49 -15.50
C GLU A 535 9.84 19.38 -16.07
N LEU A 536 9.34 18.56 -16.98
CA LEU A 536 10.13 17.53 -17.66
C LEU A 536 11.32 18.14 -18.40
N LEU A 537 11.08 19.20 -19.20
CA LEU A 537 12.11 19.85 -19.98
C LEU A 537 13.20 20.47 -19.10
N VAL A 538 12.84 21.09 -17.98
CA VAL A 538 13.81 21.60 -16.98
C VAL A 538 14.57 20.44 -16.33
N SER A 539 13.86 19.39 -15.91
CA SER A 539 14.42 18.22 -15.23
C SER A 539 15.47 17.50 -16.08
N LEU A 540 15.18 17.27 -17.37
CA LEU A 540 16.05 16.52 -18.28
C LEU A 540 17.15 17.38 -18.92
N SER A 541 16.97 18.70 -19.00
CA SER A 541 18.00 19.61 -19.51
C SER A 541 18.94 20.14 -18.43
N GLY A 542 18.56 20.06 -17.14
CA GLY A 542 19.33 20.59 -16.03
C GLY A 542 19.52 22.11 -16.07
N GLN A 543 18.79 22.82 -16.94
CA GLN A 543 18.88 24.26 -17.15
C GLN A 543 17.48 24.89 -17.21
N PRO A 544 17.34 26.18 -16.86
CA PRO A 544 16.08 26.88 -17.08
C PRO A 544 15.74 26.94 -18.58
N LEU A 545 14.45 27.00 -18.90
CA LEU A 545 13.99 27.03 -20.29
C LEU A 545 14.39 28.36 -20.95
N PRO A 546 14.70 28.36 -22.25
CA PRO A 546 14.86 29.60 -23.00
C PRO A 546 13.57 30.44 -22.93
N ALA A 547 13.69 31.76 -22.77
CA ALA A 547 12.53 32.67 -22.66
C ALA A 547 11.53 32.54 -23.82
N THR A 548 11.99 32.20 -25.03
CA THR A 548 11.11 31.93 -26.19
C THR A 548 10.22 30.72 -25.96
N VAL A 549 10.74 29.66 -25.34
CA VAL A 549 10.00 28.43 -25.03
C VAL A 549 9.03 28.68 -23.89
N GLU A 550 9.46 29.36 -22.82
CA GLU A 550 8.57 29.73 -21.71
C GLU A 550 7.37 30.53 -22.20
N ARG A 551 7.62 31.59 -22.98
CA ARG A 551 6.56 32.42 -23.56
C ARG A 551 5.65 31.64 -24.51
N PHE A 552 6.21 30.73 -25.30
CA PHE A 552 5.41 29.85 -26.16
C PHE A 552 4.47 28.96 -25.34
N LEU A 553 4.95 28.34 -24.26
CA LEU A 553 4.12 27.52 -23.39
C LEU A 553 3.03 28.35 -22.69
N GLU A 554 3.37 29.53 -22.17
CA GLU A 554 2.41 30.46 -21.58
C GLU A 554 1.31 30.86 -22.59
N ASP A 555 1.69 31.21 -23.82
CA ASP A 555 0.75 31.55 -24.89
C ASP A 555 -0.18 30.37 -25.21
N MET A 556 0.33 29.14 -25.25
CA MET A 556 -0.49 27.95 -25.50
C MET A 556 -1.47 27.68 -24.35
N ALA A 557 -1.00 27.80 -23.10
CA ALA A 557 -1.84 27.66 -21.92
C ALA A 557 -2.98 28.69 -21.91
N ALA A 558 -2.70 29.94 -22.29
CA ALA A 558 -3.70 30.99 -22.42
C ALA A 558 -4.70 30.70 -23.55
N ARG A 559 -4.22 30.27 -24.72
CA ARG A 559 -5.07 29.93 -25.87
C ARG A 559 -6.01 28.77 -25.59
N ALA A 560 -5.52 27.69 -24.96
CA ALA A 560 -6.34 26.54 -24.61
C ALA A 560 -7.50 26.90 -23.67
N ARG A 561 -7.33 27.92 -22.83
CA ARG A 561 -8.37 28.41 -21.90
C ARG A 561 -9.23 29.55 -22.46
N SER A 562 -8.94 30.02 -23.66
CA SER A 562 -9.64 31.16 -24.27
C SER A 562 -10.99 30.80 -24.85
N LEU A 563 -11.22 29.50 -25.13
CA LEU A 563 -12.46 28.99 -25.70
C LEU A 563 -13.22 28.15 -24.68
N LYS A 564 -14.54 28.29 -24.66
CA LYS A 564 -15.43 27.52 -23.80
C LYS A 564 -16.48 26.81 -24.63
N ALA A 565 -16.52 25.48 -24.55
CA ALA A 565 -17.60 24.69 -25.13
C ALA A 565 -18.91 24.94 -24.33
N LEU A 566 -19.95 25.39 -25.03
CA LEU A 566 -21.29 25.65 -24.44
C LEU A 566 -22.31 24.56 -24.80
N GLY A 567 -21.85 23.45 -25.40
CA GLY A 567 -22.69 22.32 -25.81
C GLY A 567 -23.31 22.48 -27.21
N ASN A 568 -24.19 21.53 -27.55
CA ASN A 568 -24.84 21.46 -28.85
C ASN A 568 -26.06 22.38 -28.93
N ALA A 569 -26.15 23.17 -30.00
CA ALA A 569 -27.27 24.06 -30.27
C ALA A 569 -27.86 23.79 -31.65
N ARG A 570 -29.19 23.94 -31.76
CA ARG A 570 -29.92 23.92 -33.02
C ARG A 570 -29.96 25.34 -33.58
N LEU A 571 -29.50 25.51 -34.81
CA LEU A 571 -29.57 26.78 -35.52
C LEU A 571 -30.94 26.90 -36.21
N ILE A 572 -31.62 28.03 -36.01
CA ILE A 572 -32.95 28.32 -36.57
C ILE A 572 -32.85 29.62 -37.35
N GLU A 573 -33.13 29.58 -38.65
CA GLU A 573 -33.21 30.76 -39.49
C GLU A 573 -34.60 31.42 -39.39
N CYS A 574 -34.61 32.74 -39.26
CA CYS A 574 -35.82 33.58 -39.27
C CYS A 574 -35.97 34.28 -40.63
N ALA A 575 -37.21 34.60 -40.99
CA ALA A 575 -37.51 35.24 -42.28
C ALA A 575 -36.76 36.58 -42.50
N ASP A 576 -36.56 37.35 -41.43
CA ASP A 576 -35.86 38.63 -41.47
C ASP A 576 -35.13 38.95 -40.15
N LYS A 577 -34.29 39.99 -40.20
CA LYS A 577 -33.46 40.46 -39.08
C LYS A 577 -34.30 41.00 -37.91
N ALA A 578 -35.44 41.63 -38.19
CA ALA A 578 -36.30 42.19 -37.17
C ALA A 578 -36.97 41.08 -36.34
N LEU A 579 -37.38 39.99 -37.00
CA LEU A 579 -37.95 38.82 -36.37
C LEU A 579 -36.93 38.10 -35.48
N ALA A 580 -35.71 37.85 -35.99
CA ALA A 580 -34.65 37.23 -35.20
C ALA A 580 -34.32 38.06 -33.95
N THR A 581 -34.19 39.39 -34.10
CA THR A 581 -33.91 40.30 -32.98
C THR A 581 -35.06 40.35 -31.97
N ARG A 582 -36.32 40.33 -32.44
CA ARG A 582 -37.51 40.31 -31.59
C ARG A 582 -37.58 39.03 -30.76
N ILE A 583 -37.36 37.87 -31.38
CA ILE A 583 -37.39 36.58 -30.68
C ILE A 583 -36.20 36.44 -29.72
N ALA A 584 -35.01 36.90 -30.09
CA ALA A 584 -33.84 36.84 -29.20
C ALA A 584 -33.97 37.74 -27.96
N ASN A 585 -34.74 38.83 -28.04
CA ASN A 585 -34.87 39.81 -26.95
C ASN A 585 -36.19 39.73 -26.18
N ASP A 586 -37.18 38.93 -26.61
CA ASP A 586 -38.41 38.74 -25.83
C ASP A 586 -38.10 38.00 -24.52
N SER A 587 -38.65 38.52 -23.42
CA SER A 587 -38.44 38.01 -22.07
C SER A 587 -38.69 36.51 -21.89
N ARG A 588 -39.54 35.89 -22.72
CA ARG A 588 -39.93 34.47 -22.63
C ARG A 588 -38.99 33.55 -23.41
N THR A 589 -38.36 34.05 -24.48
CA THR A 589 -37.48 33.26 -25.36
C THR A 589 -36.00 33.54 -25.16
N LYS A 590 -35.65 34.76 -24.74
CA LYS A 590 -34.27 35.19 -24.43
C LYS A 590 -33.48 34.24 -23.52
N PRO A 591 -34.07 33.59 -22.49
CA PRO A 591 -33.33 32.63 -21.67
C PRO A 591 -32.95 31.33 -22.40
N PHE A 592 -33.57 31.05 -23.55
CA PHE A 592 -33.48 29.77 -24.25
C PHE A 592 -32.88 29.88 -25.65
N CYS A 593 -32.52 31.08 -26.11
CA CYS A 593 -31.89 31.28 -27.41
C CYS A 593 -30.83 32.39 -27.35
N LEU A 594 -29.89 32.30 -28.28
CA LEU A 594 -28.88 33.32 -28.56
C LEU A 594 -29.05 33.79 -29.99
N LEU A 595 -28.89 35.09 -30.24
CA LEU A 595 -28.85 35.60 -31.61
C LEU A 595 -27.53 35.18 -32.26
N ALA A 596 -27.61 34.46 -33.36
CA ALA A 596 -26.47 33.95 -34.12
C ALA A 596 -26.47 34.61 -35.51
N GLY A 597 -25.64 35.65 -35.70
CA GLY A 597 -25.65 36.46 -36.92
C GLY A 597 -26.87 37.38 -37.00
N GLU A 598 -27.28 37.75 -38.22
CA GLU A 598 -28.36 38.74 -38.41
C GLU A 598 -29.77 38.14 -38.45
N ARG A 599 -29.92 36.89 -38.89
CA ARG A 599 -31.23 36.26 -39.11
C ARG A 599 -31.41 34.93 -38.39
N SER A 600 -30.42 34.44 -37.66
CA SER A 600 -30.47 33.11 -37.06
C SER A 600 -30.46 33.14 -35.54
N LEU A 601 -31.05 32.11 -34.94
CA LEU A 601 -31.10 31.88 -33.51
C LEU A 601 -30.42 30.55 -33.21
N ALA A 602 -29.49 30.55 -32.26
CA ALA A 602 -28.92 29.34 -31.69
C ALA A 602 -29.70 28.95 -30.43
N VAL A 603 -30.32 27.78 -30.44
CA VAL A 603 -31.11 27.25 -29.31
C VAL A 603 -30.39 26.02 -28.75
N PRO A 604 -29.90 26.04 -27.50
CA PRO A 604 -29.32 24.86 -26.88
C PRO A 604 -30.32 23.69 -26.88
N LEU A 605 -29.87 22.47 -27.22
CA LEU A 605 -30.75 21.30 -27.34
C LEU A 605 -31.57 21.03 -26.06
N GLU A 606 -30.94 21.20 -24.90
CA GLU A 606 -31.60 21.03 -23.59
C GLU A 606 -32.78 22.00 -23.37
N SER A 607 -32.73 23.16 -24.03
CA SER A 607 -33.73 24.20 -23.93
C SER A 607 -34.74 24.19 -25.08
N GLU A 608 -34.59 23.30 -26.08
CA GLU A 608 -35.42 23.30 -27.30
C GLU A 608 -36.91 23.17 -26.99
N ALA A 609 -37.30 22.25 -26.11
CA ALA A 609 -38.71 22.04 -25.76
C ALA A 609 -39.34 23.28 -25.10
N ARG A 610 -38.57 23.94 -24.23
CA ARG A 610 -39.00 25.18 -23.53
C ARG A 610 -39.06 26.35 -24.50
N PHE A 611 -38.05 26.49 -25.36
CA PHE A 611 -38.04 27.49 -26.43
C PHE A 611 -39.24 27.33 -27.37
N ARG A 612 -39.55 26.11 -27.85
CA ARG A 612 -40.75 25.85 -28.68
C ARG A 612 -42.05 26.19 -27.96
N GLY A 613 -42.12 26.01 -26.64
CA GLY A 613 -43.25 26.44 -25.82
C GLY A 613 -43.38 27.96 -25.75
N ALA A 614 -42.27 28.66 -25.50
CA ALA A 614 -42.23 30.13 -25.45
C ALA A 614 -42.50 30.77 -26.82
N LEU A 615 -41.98 30.18 -27.89
CA LEU A 615 -42.17 30.62 -29.27
C LEU A 615 -43.65 30.55 -29.70
N ARG A 616 -44.36 29.47 -29.31
CA ARG A 616 -45.82 29.35 -29.52
C ARG A 616 -46.61 30.44 -28.81
N LYS A 617 -46.19 30.84 -27.61
CA LYS A 617 -46.80 31.97 -26.86
C LYS A 617 -46.51 33.34 -27.49
N LEU A 618 -45.50 33.43 -28.35
CA LEU A 618 -45.16 34.60 -29.16
C LEU A 618 -45.88 34.62 -30.52
N GLY A 619 -46.61 33.55 -30.87
CA GLY A 619 -47.36 33.43 -32.11
C GLY A 619 -46.60 32.77 -33.27
N TYR A 620 -45.42 32.19 -33.01
CA TYR A 620 -44.63 31.50 -34.03
C TYR A 620 -44.49 30.01 -33.72
N SER A 621 -44.34 29.20 -34.76
CA SER A 621 -44.12 27.75 -34.64
C SER A 621 -42.94 27.32 -35.48
N LEU A 622 -42.09 26.48 -34.90
CA LEU A 622 -41.02 25.82 -35.63
C LEU A 622 -41.53 24.47 -36.17
N LEU A 623 -41.74 24.38 -37.48
CA LEU A 623 -42.06 23.11 -38.14
C LEU A 623 -40.86 22.15 -38.00
N LYS A 624 -41.14 20.85 -38.01
CA LYS A 624 -40.16 19.82 -37.61
C LYS A 624 -39.05 19.64 -38.61
#